data_AF-T0SSU8-F1
#
_entry.id   AF-T0SSU8-F1
#
_cell.length_a   1.000
_cell.length_b   1.000
_cell.length_c   1.000
_cell.angle_alpha   90.00
_cell.angle_beta   90.00
_cell.angle_gamma   90.00
#
_symmetry.space_group_name_H-M   'P 1'
#
loop_
_entity.id
_entity.type
_entity.pdbx_description
1 polymer ?
#
loop_
_entity_poly.entity_id
_entity_poly.type
_entity_poly.pdbx_seq_one_letter_code
_entity_poly.pdbx_strand_id
1 'polypeptide(L)'
;MPQTVFSNSPFTPVSSLEVLLEKERSEIEDFKKNYAQNFTELVNNIQNIEDIKIHPKFYESLLFHSEQKYFNEAISKDQCFFTHMYEQDLIKPSAGYADNLLAVIKYKDKEQISFMSKDNFFEVLYKKKCFEKKEINNRFEGSNLKNMAQAISLTLPKTTADCRTLFENWKENQNLPMYCSIYENVEYALTRERISIRTNKPLSERQKTQLNAAKERMNSFTPTVFSFISNFCNNLNNNEKFCVPYLSNDIWTSIANKEYPSYLIDHTCRLSGKANVLSDNKRDLCLNKFKNDKNACATYQAQGFNGLFPHMNCNIVSDLLAKGTLFTDYKDCPGNFDNLSIINVARIVSHKENLKRETTGLTCINETNDIFANLYKRYDNMRDWPLEICFPNKVTKEKECNKYIPGNNPNDPASEGNIVANILYRNEAALSNLKCSLVDKDHYNPDRLQYASGCFIVYDSNRCSPLFCPKKIYYNKKEISYLEYRGIQTFDYFPSSFSNSKFAITTMMDEVLKIEPKSVKNYTEVKYFFDKNKKGIIHGIGCAEDIHPEYFGRLSFNQCSPLPFIIDGYIEKGNDKWLSLRSTLEDIHFPRRANWGNIFSSVKNYQQHHPLRTWFFYGIK
;
A
#
# COMPACT_ATOMS: atom_id res chain seq x y z
N MET A 1 37.56 55.17 27.54
CA MET A 1 38.73 55.79 26.89
C MET A 1 39.06 55.01 25.62
N PRO A 2 39.55 55.67 24.57
CA PRO A 2 39.12 55.44 23.19
C PRO A 2 40.05 54.54 22.35
N GLN A 3 39.46 54.06 21.25
CA GLN A 3 40.01 53.89 19.89
C GLN A 3 41.30 53.07 19.68
N THR A 4 41.14 51.99 18.91
CA THR A 4 41.94 51.75 17.71
C THR A 4 41.05 51.12 16.64
N VAL A 5 40.53 51.96 15.75
CA VAL A 5 39.87 51.53 14.50
C VAL A 5 40.94 51.51 13.42
N PHE A 6 41.29 50.31 12.96
CA PHE A 6 42.01 50.12 11.71
C PHE A 6 41.05 50.41 10.55
N SER A 7 41.43 51.38 9.71
CA SER A 7 40.75 51.70 8.45
C SER A 7 40.97 50.58 7.44
N ASN A 8 39.93 49.79 7.20
CA ASN A 8 39.88 48.83 6.11
C ASN A 8 39.62 49.54 4.77
N SER A 9 40.38 49.12 3.77
CA SER A 9 40.16 49.33 2.35
C SER A 9 38.71 49.01 1.92
N PRO A 10 38.18 49.64 0.86
CA PRO A 10 36.84 49.36 0.38
C PRO A 10 36.79 47.95 -0.22
N PHE A 11 36.17 47.02 0.51
CA PHE A 11 35.58 45.83 -0.08
C PHE A 11 34.58 46.26 -1.14
N THR A 12 34.81 45.86 -2.39
CA THR A 12 33.77 45.88 -3.43
C THR A 12 32.61 45.00 -2.98
N PRO A 13 31.34 45.42 -3.15
CA PRO A 13 30.21 44.64 -2.72
C PRO A 13 30.10 43.39 -3.58
N VAL A 14 30.05 42.23 -2.93
CA VAL A 14 29.62 40.97 -3.54
C VAL A 14 28.22 41.21 -4.12
N SER A 15 28.12 41.30 -5.45
CA SER A 15 26.84 41.30 -6.15
C SER A 15 26.04 40.07 -5.72
N SER A 16 24.74 40.22 -5.44
CA SER A 16 23.90 39.07 -5.09
C SER A 16 23.97 38.01 -6.19
N LEU A 17 23.87 36.73 -5.82
CA LEU A 17 23.93 35.61 -6.77
C LEU A 17 22.94 35.77 -7.92
N GLU A 18 21.77 36.36 -7.66
CA GLU A 18 20.76 36.70 -8.66
C GLU A 18 21.28 37.67 -9.72
N VAL A 19 22.01 38.71 -9.32
CA VAL A 19 22.62 39.69 -10.25
C VAL A 19 23.72 39.03 -11.09
N LEU A 20 24.49 38.10 -10.50
CA LEU A 20 25.48 37.33 -11.26
C LEU A 20 24.83 36.39 -12.29
N LEU A 21 23.73 35.73 -11.92
CA LEU A 21 22.96 34.85 -12.82
C LEU A 21 22.30 35.63 -13.96
N GLU A 22 21.72 36.80 -13.70
CA GLU A 22 21.13 37.66 -14.73
C GLU A 22 22.20 38.22 -15.67
N LYS A 23 23.35 38.63 -15.11
CA LYS A 23 24.48 39.13 -15.90
C LYS A 23 25.02 38.04 -16.84
N GLU A 24 25.28 36.84 -16.33
CA GLU A 24 25.75 35.71 -17.14
C GLU A 24 24.76 35.37 -18.25
N ARG A 25 23.45 35.35 -17.94
CA ARG A 25 22.42 35.09 -18.94
C ARG A 25 22.41 36.14 -20.04
N SER A 26 22.54 37.42 -19.68
CA SER A 26 22.64 38.52 -20.66
C SER A 26 23.89 38.39 -21.52
N GLU A 27 25.03 38.04 -20.91
CA GLU A 27 26.30 37.88 -21.62
C GLU A 27 26.26 36.71 -22.60
N ILE A 28 25.58 35.61 -22.28
CA ILE A 28 25.41 34.48 -23.21
C ILE A 28 24.45 34.83 -24.34
N GLU A 29 23.36 35.52 -24.08
CA GLU A 29 22.42 35.93 -25.13
C GLU A 29 23.03 36.99 -26.06
N ASP A 30 23.79 37.93 -25.52
CA ASP A 30 24.56 38.89 -26.31
C ASP A 30 25.67 38.20 -27.08
N PHE A 31 26.34 37.21 -26.48
CA PHE A 31 27.33 36.39 -27.18
C PHE A 31 26.68 35.61 -28.32
N LYS A 32 25.51 35.00 -28.12
CA LYS A 32 24.74 34.33 -29.20
C LYS A 32 24.38 35.32 -30.31
N LYS A 33 23.86 36.50 -29.99
CA LYS A 33 23.48 37.52 -30.98
C LYS A 33 24.68 38.03 -31.78
N ASN A 34 25.78 38.35 -31.10
CA ASN A 34 26.99 38.90 -31.72
C ASN A 34 27.75 37.85 -32.55
N TYR A 35 27.72 36.56 -32.16
CA TYR A 35 28.38 35.49 -32.92
C TYR A 35 27.49 34.82 -33.98
N ALA A 36 26.16 34.80 -33.81
CA ALA A 36 25.23 34.30 -34.84
C ALA A 36 25.23 35.18 -36.10
N GLN A 37 25.57 36.47 -35.98
CA GLN A 37 25.74 37.36 -37.14
C GLN A 37 27.01 37.06 -37.96
N ASN A 38 28.00 36.35 -37.39
CA ASN A 38 29.30 36.07 -38.03
C ASN A 38 29.51 34.62 -38.48
N PHE A 39 28.66 33.67 -38.06
CA PHE A 39 28.71 32.27 -38.49
C PHE A 39 27.31 31.76 -38.83
N THR A 40 27.02 31.66 -40.13
CA THR A 40 25.75 31.14 -40.66
C THR A 40 25.73 29.61 -40.82
N GLU A 41 26.86 28.93 -40.61
CA GLU A 41 26.96 27.49 -40.85
C GLU A 41 26.95 26.68 -39.55
N LEU A 42 25.81 26.03 -39.27
CA LEU A 42 25.80 24.83 -38.43
C LEU A 42 26.84 23.84 -39.00
N VAL A 43 27.83 23.47 -38.19
CA VAL A 43 28.85 22.50 -38.60
C VAL A 43 28.18 21.13 -38.74
N ASN A 44 27.84 20.78 -39.98
CA ASN A 44 27.23 19.50 -40.33
C ASN A 44 28.25 18.48 -40.85
N ASN A 45 29.41 18.92 -41.35
CA ASN A 45 30.48 18.03 -41.79
C ASN A 45 31.50 17.79 -40.65
N ILE A 46 31.37 16.62 -40.02
CA ILE A 46 32.16 16.22 -38.86
C ILE A 46 33.41 15.37 -39.18
N GLN A 47 33.63 14.99 -40.45
CA GLN A 47 34.66 14.00 -40.82
C GLN A 47 36.11 14.49 -40.61
N ASN A 48 36.34 15.80 -40.72
CA ASN A 48 37.68 16.41 -40.68
C ASN A 48 38.05 17.00 -39.30
N ILE A 49 37.24 16.76 -38.27
CA ILE A 49 37.48 17.29 -36.92
C ILE A 49 38.49 16.39 -36.20
N GLU A 50 39.56 17.01 -35.68
CA GLU A 50 40.59 16.32 -34.89
C GLU A 50 40.23 16.28 -33.41
N ASP A 51 39.80 17.42 -32.86
CA ASP A 51 39.38 17.55 -31.47
C ASP A 51 38.19 18.52 -31.33
N ILE A 52 37.39 18.31 -30.29
CA ILE A 52 36.27 19.15 -29.93
C ILE A 52 36.16 19.32 -28.41
N LYS A 53 35.86 20.55 -27.96
CA LYS A 53 35.68 20.90 -26.54
C LYS A 53 34.49 21.85 -26.37
N ILE A 54 33.85 21.79 -25.21
CA ILE A 54 32.84 22.78 -24.81
C ILE A 54 33.56 24.12 -24.57
N HIS A 55 33.01 25.21 -25.10
CA HIS A 55 33.58 26.55 -24.90
C HIS A 55 33.46 26.98 -23.43
N PRO A 56 34.47 27.66 -22.83
CA PRO A 56 34.46 28.05 -21.41
C PRO A 56 33.20 28.80 -20.96
N LYS A 57 32.71 29.77 -21.73
CA LYS A 57 31.45 30.48 -21.42
C LYS A 57 30.23 29.55 -21.32
N PHE A 58 30.19 28.50 -22.13
CA PHE A 58 29.10 27.52 -22.06
C PHE A 58 29.25 26.63 -20.82
N TYR A 59 30.49 26.30 -20.45
CA TYR A 59 30.80 25.58 -19.21
C TYR A 59 30.41 26.38 -17.96
N GLU A 60 30.67 27.70 -17.95
CA GLU A 60 30.19 28.61 -16.90
C GLU A 60 28.66 28.56 -16.78
N SER A 61 27.93 28.54 -17.89
CA SER A 61 26.47 28.38 -17.86
C SER A 61 26.03 27.07 -17.23
N LEU A 62 26.71 25.96 -17.55
CA LEU A 62 26.41 24.67 -16.94
C LEU A 62 26.68 24.71 -15.43
N LEU A 63 27.74 25.37 -14.98
CA LEU A 63 28.09 25.56 -13.57
C LEU A 63 26.99 26.32 -12.80
N PHE A 64 26.47 27.40 -13.37
CA PHE A 64 25.54 28.28 -12.66
C PHE A 64 24.09 27.78 -12.63
N HIS A 65 23.66 27.00 -13.62
CA HIS A 65 22.25 26.65 -13.82
C HIS A 65 21.91 25.18 -13.60
N SER A 66 22.91 24.32 -13.42
CA SER A 66 22.67 22.90 -13.13
C SER A 66 22.31 22.67 -11.66
N GLU A 67 21.53 21.63 -11.40
CA GLU A 67 21.29 21.20 -10.03
C GLU A 67 22.59 20.74 -9.38
N GLN A 68 22.86 21.27 -8.17
CA GLN A 68 24.10 21.04 -7.43
C GLN A 68 24.41 19.54 -7.26
N LYS A 69 23.37 18.70 -7.09
CA LYS A 69 23.51 17.24 -6.90
C LYS A 69 24.18 16.56 -8.11
N TYR A 70 23.81 16.96 -9.33
CA TYR A 70 24.38 16.40 -10.56
C TYR A 70 25.69 17.07 -10.94
N PHE A 71 25.79 18.38 -10.71
CA PHE A 71 26.98 19.13 -11.05
C PHE A 71 28.21 18.71 -10.22
N ASN A 72 28.04 18.51 -8.91
CA ASN A 72 29.10 18.02 -8.04
C ASN A 72 29.62 16.65 -8.50
N GLU A 73 28.72 15.78 -8.98
CA GLU A 73 29.07 14.46 -9.49
C GLU A 73 29.70 14.52 -10.89
N ALA A 74 29.30 15.47 -11.71
CA ALA A 74 29.84 15.65 -13.05
C ALA A 74 31.31 16.10 -13.02
N ILE A 75 31.71 16.98 -12.07
CA ILE A 75 33.09 17.48 -11.97
C ILE A 75 34.02 16.54 -11.22
N SER A 76 33.50 15.72 -10.30
CA SER A 76 34.34 14.83 -9.48
C SER A 76 35.00 13.70 -10.29
N LYS A 77 34.59 13.51 -11.55
CA LYS A 77 35.02 12.44 -12.44
C LYS A 77 35.74 12.95 -13.68
N ASP A 78 35.82 12.12 -14.71
CA ASP A 78 36.46 12.44 -15.97
C ASP A 78 35.60 13.29 -16.92
N GLN A 79 36.25 13.83 -17.95
CA GLN A 79 35.61 14.65 -18.99
C GLN A 79 34.49 13.91 -19.74
N CYS A 80 34.61 12.60 -19.94
CA CYS A 80 33.60 11.79 -20.63
C CYS A 80 32.35 11.60 -19.78
N PHE A 81 32.49 11.48 -18.46
CA PHE A 81 31.37 11.44 -17.53
C PHE A 81 30.65 12.79 -17.48
N PHE A 82 31.39 13.91 -17.36
CA PHE A 82 30.81 15.25 -17.39
C PHE A 82 29.98 15.49 -18.66
N THR A 83 30.56 15.16 -19.82
CA THR A 83 29.90 15.34 -21.11
C THR A 83 28.71 14.40 -21.27
N HIS A 84 28.75 13.18 -20.73
CA HIS A 84 27.59 12.27 -20.71
C HIS A 84 26.45 12.80 -19.82
N MET A 85 26.75 13.37 -18.66
CA MET A 85 25.74 14.04 -17.81
C MET A 85 25.04 15.19 -18.56
N TYR A 86 25.79 15.93 -19.40
CA TYR A 86 25.23 16.96 -20.28
C TYR A 86 24.38 16.35 -21.41
N GLU A 87 24.84 15.27 -22.04
CA GLU A 87 24.09 14.55 -23.08
C GLU A 87 22.71 14.14 -22.55
N GLN A 88 22.67 13.62 -21.34
CA GLN A 88 21.48 13.06 -20.71
C GLN A 88 20.60 14.11 -19.99
N ASP A 89 20.87 15.40 -20.23
CA ASP A 89 20.13 16.55 -19.68
C ASP A 89 20.09 16.59 -18.14
N LEU A 90 21.13 16.09 -17.47
CA LEU A 90 21.24 16.17 -16.00
C LEU A 90 21.94 17.45 -15.54
N ILE A 91 22.85 17.98 -16.36
CA ILE A 91 23.43 19.31 -16.21
C ILE A 91 22.96 20.18 -17.37
N LYS A 92 22.56 21.42 -17.08
CA LYS A 92 21.79 22.28 -18.00
C LYS A 92 22.32 23.72 -17.99
N PRO A 93 22.36 24.39 -19.15
CA PRO A 93 22.70 25.80 -19.23
C PRO A 93 21.49 26.66 -18.84
N SER A 94 21.67 27.99 -18.82
CA SER A 94 20.62 28.98 -18.49
C SER A 94 19.32 28.87 -19.29
N ALA A 95 19.38 28.31 -20.50
CA ALA A 95 18.22 28.07 -21.36
C ALA A 95 17.42 26.79 -20.99
N GLY A 96 17.90 26.00 -20.02
CA GLY A 96 17.32 24.70 -19.68
C GLY A 96 17.76 23.62 -20.67
N TYR A 97 17.04 23.48 -21.78
CA TYR A 97 17.38 22.52 -22.84
C TYR A 97 17.99 23.26 -24.02
N ALA A 98 19.21 22.87 -24.41
CA ALA A 98 19.92 23.48 -25.52
C ALA A 98 20.23 22.42 -26.59
N ASP A 99 19.51 22.47 -27.71
CA ASP A 99 19.75 21.59 -28.87
C ASP A 99 21.08 21.90 -29.56
N ASN A 100 21.62 23.10 -29.33
CA ASN A 100 22.90 23.56 -29.86
C ASN A 100 23.79 24.02 -28.71
N LEU A 101 25.09 23.76 -28.85
CA LEU A 101 26.10 24.21 -27.90
C LEU A 101 27.23 24.95 -28.61
N LEU A 102 27.93 25.79 -27.85
CA LEU A 102 29.11 26.50 -28.33
C LEU A 102 30.34 25.62 -28.13
N ALA A 103 30.95 25.22 -29.23
CA ALA A 103 32.10 24.32 -29.24
C ALA A 103 33.35 25.02 -29.77
N VAL A 104 34.50 24.65 -29.22
CA VAL A 104 35.81 24.92 -29.79
C VAL A 104 36.21 23.69 -30.61
N ILE A 105 36.37 23.87 -31.91
CA ILE A 105 36.60 22.81 -32.88
C ILE A 105 38.00 22.96 -33.45
N LYS A 106 38.82 21.92 -33.29
CA LYS A 106 40.16 21.85 -33.84
C LYS A 106 40.17 21.02 -35.12
N TYR A 107 40.57 21.66 -36.21
CA TYR A 107 40.93 21.04 -37.48
C TYR A 107 42.47 21.00 -37.58
N LYS A 108 42.99 20.24 -38.56
CA LYS A 108 44.43 20.08 -38.81
C LYS A 108 45.23 21.39 -38.74
N ASP A 109 44.70 22.45 -39.36
CA ASP A 109 45.43 23.71 -39.55
C ASP A 109 44.81 24.91 -38.83
N LYS A 110 43.67 24.72 -38.13
CA LYS A 110 42.94 25.83 -37.49
C LYS A 110 42.08 25.39 -36.32
N GLU A 111 41.94 26.28 -35.35
CA GLU A 111 40.94 26.18 -34.28
C GLU A 111 39.86 27.23 -34.54
N GLN A 112 38.58 26.84 -34.50
CA GLN A 112 37.46 27.73 -34.70
C GLN A 112 36.39 27.52 -33.64
N ILE A 113 35.70 28.59 -33.27
CA ILE A 113 34.57 28.55 -32.35
C ILE A 113 33.29 28.55 -33.20
N SER A 114 32.41 27.59 -32.98
CA SER A 114 31.14 27.50 -33.73
C SER A 114 30.03 26.91 -32.88
N PHE A 115 28.79 27.21 -33.28
CA PHE A 115 27.63 26.45 -32.83
C PHE A 115 27.58 25.10 -33.54
N MET A 116 27.25 24.07 -32.76
CA MET A 116 27.07 22.71 -33.24
C MET A 116 25.84 22.11 -32.57
N SER A 117 25.11 21.26 -33.29
CA SER A 117 24.03 20.48 -32.68
C SER A 117 24.61 19.55 -31.61
N LYS A 118 23.84 19.33 -30.55
CA LYS A 118 24.17 18.42 -29.46
C LYS A 118 24.56 17.04 -30.01
N ASP A 119 23.77 16.52 -30.95
CA ASP A 119 23.99 15.22 -31.59
C ASP A 119 25.34 15.15 -32.34
N ASN A 120 25.65 16.14 -33.18
CA ASN A 120 26.92 16.16 -33.94
C ASN A 120 28.13 16.26 -33.00
N PHE A 121 28.01 17.04 -31.92
CA PHE A 121 29.07 17.19 -30.93
C PHE A 121 29.38 15.86 -30.25
N PHE A 122 28.35 15.15 -29.78
CA PHE A 122 28.52 13.86 -29.13
C PHE A 122 28.97 12.77 -30.09
N GLU A 123 28.53 12.78 -31.35
CA GLU A 123 29.02 11.84 -32.36
C GLU A 123 30.55 11.96 -32.53
N VAL A 124 31.07 13.18 -32.65
CA VAL A 124 32.52 13.44 -32.74
C VAL A 124 33.23 13.03 -31.45
N LEU A 125 32.72 13.49 -30.30
CA LEU A 125 33.36 13.26 -29.01
C LEU A 125 33.44 11.77 -28.67
N TYR A 126 32.37 11.01 -28.92
CA TYR A 126 32.33 9.58 -28.62
C TYR A 126 33.17 8.76 -29.58
N LYS A 127 33.25 9.15 -30.85
CA LYS A 127 34.12 8.49 -31.83
C LYS A 127 35.61 8.69 -31.52
N LYS A 128 35.99 9.82 -30.92
CA LYS A 128 37.39 10.23 -30.76
C LYS A 128 37.95 10.04 -29.35
N LYS A 129 37.15 10.27 -28.31
CA LYS A 129 37.60 10.32 -26.91
C LYS A 129 36.81 9.43 -25.95
N CYS A 130 35.50 9.33 -26.13
CA CYS A 130 34.60 8.73 -25.13
C CYS A 130 33.80 7.55 -25.69
N PHE A 131 34.47 6.60 -26.33
CA PHE A 131 33.82 5.49 -27.06
C PHE A 131 32.87 4.66 -26.19
N GLU A 132 33.26 4.37 -24.95
CA GLU A 132 32.47 3.59 -23.99
C GLU A 132 31.08 4.18 -23.73
N LYS A 133 30.90 5.51 -23.85
CA LYS A 133 29.62 6.17 -23.61
C LYS A 133 28.59 5.87 -24.69
N LYS A 134 29.02 5.66 -25.93
CA LYS A 134 28.16 5.22 -27.02
C LYS A 134 27.58 3.82 -26.75
N GLU A 135 28.39 2.91 -26.22
CA GLU A 135 27.92 1.56 -25.85
C GLU A 135 26.96 1.58 -24.66
N ILE A 136 27.15 2.51 -23.72
CA ILE A 136 26.19 2.73 -22.63
C ILE A 136 24.84 3.17 -23.22
N ASN A 137 24.79 4.19 -24.08
CA ASN A 137 23.53 4.68 -24.65
C ASN A 137 22.74 3.56 -25.35
N ASN A 138 23.41 2.77 -26.19
CA ASN A 138 22.79 1.63 -26.89
C ASN A 138 22.15 0.59 -25.95
N ARG A 139 22.67 0.43 -24.72
CA ARG A 139 22.12 -0.50 -23.71
C ARG A 139 20.81 0.00 -23.09
N PHE A 140 20.56 1.30 -23.14
CA PHE A 140 19.36 1.94 -22.58
C PHE A 140 18.31 2.33 -23.64
N GLU A 141 18.50 1.88 -24.88
CA GLU A 141 17.56 2.09 -25.98
C GLU A 141 16.66 0.88 -26.25
N GLY A 142 15.40 1.16 -26.58
CA GLY A 142 14.43 0.17 -27.08
C GLY A 142 14.34 -1.10 -26.24
N SER A 143 14.47 -2.26 -26.90
CA SER A 143 14.40 -3.57 -26.24
C SER A 143 15.56 -3.86 -25.28
N ASN A 144 16.71 -3.19 -25.44
CA ASN A 144 17.89 -3.43 -24.60
C ASN A 144 17.68 -2.93 -23.18
N LEU A 145 16.92 -1.85 -23.01
CA LEU A 145 16.57 -1.31 -21.69
C LEU A 145 15.92 -2.37 -20.81
N LYS A 146 15.03 -3.19 -21.37
CA LYS A 146 14.32 -4.23 -20.61
C LYS A 146 15.27 -5.33 -20.14
N ASN A 147 16.17 -5.79 -21.01
CA ASN A 147 17.17 -6.81 -20.65
C ASN A 147 18.13 -6.28 -19.59
N MET A 148 18.55 -5.03 -19.74
CA MET A 148 19.42 -4.34 -18.80
C MET A 148 18.74 -4.16 -17.43
N ALA A 149 17.48 -3.71 -17.42
CA ALA A 149 16.70 -3.55 -16.20
C ALA A 149 16.47 -4.88 -15.46
N GLN A 150 16.27 -5.98 -16.20
CA GLN A 150 16.16 -7.33 -15.63
C GLN A 150 17.47 -7.87 -15.05
N ALA A 151 18.61 -7.40 -15.55
CA ALA A 151 19.93 -7.79 -15.04
C ALA A 151 20.30 -7.10 -13.71
N ILE A 152 19.55 -6.07 -13.30
CA ILE A 152 19.79 -5.39 -12.03
C ILE A 152 19.36 -6.29 -10.87
N SER A 153 20.34 -6.91 -10.21
CA SER A 153 20.16 -7.60 -8.94
C SER A 153 20.35 -6.61 -7.79
N LEU A 154 19.26 -6.28 -7.10
CA LEU A 154 19.29 -5.34 -5.98
C LEU A 154 19.16 -6.09 -4.65
N THR A 155 20.22 -6.06 -3.85
CA THR A 155 20.18 -6.47 -2.44
C THR A 155 20.10 -5.23 -1.57
N LEU A 156 18.94 -5.00 -0.94
CA LEU A 156 18.74 -3.85 -0.05
C LEU A 156 19.65 -3.93 1.18
N PRO A 157 20.24 -2.81 1.61
CA PRO A 157 21.20 -2.80 2.70
C PRO A 157 20.52 -3.00 4.06
N LYS A 158 21.18 -3.73 4.96
CA LYS A 158 20.66 -4.00 6.32
C LYS A 158 21.38 -3.22 7.41
N THR A 159 22.59 -2.76 7.12
CA THR A 159 23.41 -1.97 8.04
C THR A 159 23.82 -0.66 7.38
N THR A 160 24.17 0.34 8.21
CA THR A 160 24.69 1.62 7.72
C THR A 160 25.94 1.44 6.86
N ALA A 161 26.79 0.46 7.20
CA ALA A 161 27.98 0.14 6.41
C ALA A 161 27.60 -0.41 5.03
N ASP A 162 26.70 -1.41 4.97
CA ASP A 162 26.22 -1.98 3.70
C ASP A 162 25.58 -0.91 2.83
N CYS A 163 24.79 -0.02 3.44
CA CYS A 163 24.10 1.05 2.72
C CYS A 163 25.09 2.05 2.12
N ARG A 164 26.10 2.45 2.88
CA ARG A 164 27.17 3.31 2.39
C ARG A 164 27.92 2.65 1.24
N THR A 165 28.30 1.38 1.37
CA THR A 165 28.98 0.65 0.28
C THR A 165 28.09 0.56 -0.96
N LEU A 166 26.80 0.27 -0.79
CA LEU A 166 25.85 0.24 -1.91
C LEU A 166 25.74 1.61 -2.59
N PHE A 167 25.64 2.69 -1.81
CA PHE A 167 25.58 4.06 -2.31
C PHE A 167 26.83 4.42 -3.13
N GLU A 168 28.03 4.19 -2.59
CA GLU A 168 29.28 4.48 -3.30
C GLU A 168 29.43 3.62 -4.56
N ASN A 169 29.06 2.34 -4.52
CA ASN A 169 29.09 1.47 -5.71
C ASN A 169 28.18 1.97 -6.84
N TRP A 170 27.00 2.48 -6.48
CA TRP A 170 26.08 3.06 -7.45
C TRP A 170 26.54 4.43 -7.93
N LYS A 171 27.18 5.20 -7.06
CA LYS A 171 27.80 6.49 -7.40
C LYS A 171 28.92 6.30 -8.41
N GLU A 172 29.79 5.31 -8.23
CA GLU A 172 30.86 4.97 -9.17
C GLU A 172 30.38 4.30 -10.46
N ASN A 173 29.09 3.94 -10.56
CA ASN A 173 28.56 3.26 -11.73
C ASN A 173 28.60 4.17 -12.98
N GLN A 174 29.23 3.70 -14.06
CA GLN A 174 29.31 4.43 -15.32
C GLN A 174 27.93 4.70 -15.97
N ASN A 175 26.90 3.92 -15.60
CA ASN A 175 25.53 4.06 -16.09
C ASN A 175 24.69 5.09 -15.32
N LEU A 176 25.25 5.72 -14.27
CA LEU A 176 24.54 6.71 -13.45
C LEU A 176 23.82 7.79 -14.27
N PRO A 177 24.44 8.39 -15.32
CA PRO A 177 23.77 9.41 -16.12
C PRO A 177 22.47 8.89 -16.76
N MET A 178 22.45 7.63 -17.20
CA MET A 178 21.26 7.03 -17.81
C MET A 178 20.16 6.78 -16.78
N TYR A 179 20.51 6.22 -15.62
CA TYR A 179 19.53 5.96 -14.56
C TYR A 179 18.83 7.22 -14.10
N CYS A 180 19.60 8.27 -13.81
CA CYS A 180 19.03 9.52 -13.34
C CYS A 180 18.29 10.27 -14.44
N SER A 181 18.71 10.18 -15.70
CA SER A 181 17.97 10.79 -16.81
C SER A 181 16.61 10.12 -17.03
N ILE A 182 16.53 8.80 -16.92
CA ILE A 182 15.25 8.08 -16.96
C ILE A 182 14.34 8.57 -15.82
N TYR A 183 14.86 8.64 -14.61
CA TYR A 183 14.12 9.12 -13.45
C TYR A 183 13.60 10.55 -13.63
N GLU A 184 14.46 11.51 -14.00
CA GLU A 184 14.08 12.92 -14.20
C GLU A 184 13.03 13.08 -15.31
N ASN A 185 13.15 12.32 -16.41
CA ASN A 185 12.17 12.33 -17.50
C ASN A 185 10.81 11.80 -17.04
N VAL A 186 10.79 10.75 -16.21
CA VAL A 186 9.56 10.20 -15.65
C VAL A 186 8.90 11.17 -14.68
N GLU A 187 9.65 11.73 -13.73
CA GLU A 187 9.09 12.70 -12.77
C GLU A 187 8.56 13.96 -13.45
N TYR A 188 9.28 14.47 -14.46
CA TYR A 188 8.82 15.60 -15.25
C TYR A 188 7.49 15.32 -15.95
N ALA A 189 7.36 14.15 -16.59
CA ALA A 189 6.13 13.74 -17.27
C ALA A 189 4.95 13.56 -16.29
N LEU A 190 5.19 12.86 -15.18
CA LEU A 190 4.17 12.64 -14.14
C LEU A 190 3.75 13.95 -13.47
N THR A 191 4.67 14.88 -13.24
CA THR A 191 4.35 16.20 -12.68
C THR A 191 3.41 16.98 -13.60
N ARG A 192 3.65 16.94 -14.91
CA ARG A 192 2.74 17.55 -15.90
C ARG A 192 1.36 16.91 -15.92
N GLU A 193 1.28 15.58 -15.80
CA GLU A 193 0.01 14.86 -15.66
C GLU A 193 -0.74 15.31 -14.39
N ARG A 194 -0.06 15.39 -13.24
CA ARG A 194 -0.64 15.88 -11.97
C ARG A 194 -1.16 17.32 -12.11
N ILE A 195 -0.41 18.21 -12.76
CA ILE A 195 -0.82 19.61 -13.00
C ILE A 195 -2.02 19.67 -13.95
N SER A 196 -2.04 18.87 -15.01
CA SER A 196 -3.16 18.76 -15.96
C SER A 196 -4.44 18.37 -15.25
N ILE A 197 -4.39 17.34 -14.40
CA ILE A 197 -5.53 16.89 -13.58
C ILE A 197 -5.99 18.00 -12.62
N ARG A 198 -5.06 18.63 -11.90
CA ARG A 198 -5.37 19.67 -10.91
C ARG A 198 -5.97 20.94 -11.54
N THR A 199 -5.50 21.32 -12.71
CA THR A 199 -5.93 22.53 -13.42
C THR A 199 -7.06 22.27 -14.42
N ASN A 200 -7.49 21.01 -14.55
CA ASN A 200 -8.48 20.56 -15.54
C ASN A 200 -8.14 20.96 -16.98
N LYS A 201 -6.83 21.12 -17.28
CA LYS A 201 -6.32 21.46 -18.61
C LYS A 201 -5.77 20.21 -19.28
N PRO A 202 -6.30 19.75 -20.42
CA PRO A 202 -5.82 18.54 -21.06
C PRO A 202 -4.37 18.69 -21.53
N LEU A 203 -3.62 17.58 -21.47
CA LEU A 203 -2.30 17.48 -22.08
C LEU A 203 -2.42 17.57 -23.60
N SER A 204 -1.51 18.31 -24.24
CA SER A 204 -1.32 18.28 -25.70
C SER A 204 -0.87 16.90 -26.18
N GLU A 205 -1.06 16.58 -27.46
CA GLU A 205 -0.64 15.28 -28.02
C GLU A 205 0.86 15.00 -27.85
N ARG A 206 1.70 16.04 -27.99
CA ARG A 206 3.14 15.93 -27.71
C ARG A 206 3.41 15.54 -26.26
N GLN A 207 2.68 16.14 -25.31
CA GLN A 207 2.83 15.81 -23.89
C GLN A 207 2.31 14.41 -23.55
N LYS A 208 1.22 13.96 -24.18
CA LYS A 208 0.73 12.58 -24.03
C LYS A 208 1.74 11.57 -24.54
N THR A 209 2.33 11.83 -25.71
CA THR A 209 3.38 10.98 -26.29
C THR A 209 4.59 10.88 -25.37
N GLN A 210 5.06 12.02 -24.82
CA GLN A 210 6.14 12.05 -23.84
C GLN A 210 5.80 11.27 -22.56
N LEU A 211 4.56 11.43 -22.07
CA LEU A 211 4.08 10.72 -20.87
C LEU A 211 4.03 9.20 -21.08
N ASN A 212 3.53 8.76 -22.23
CA ASN A 212 3.46 7.33 -22.56
C ASN A 212 4.86 6.73 -22.69
N ALA A 213 5.77 7.40 -23.40
CA ALA A 213 7.16 6.97 -23.52
C ALA A 213 7.87 6.90 -22.15
N ALA A 214 7.61 7.88 -21.26
CA ALA A 214 8.14 7.87 -19.91
C ALA A 214 7.57 6.69 -19.08
N LYS A 215 6.26 6.43 -19.15
CA LYS A 215 5.61 5.30 -18.48
C LYS A 215 6.14 3.95 -18.99
N GLU A 216 6.38 3.80 -20.29
CA GLU A 216 6.98 2.59 -20.87
C GLU A 216 8.41 2.34 -20.36
N ARG A 217 9.24 3.40 -20.30
CA ARG A 217 10.59 3.31 -19.70
C ARG A 217 10.53 2.93 -18.23
N MET A 218 9.64 3.55 -17.45
CA MET A 218 9.41 3.21 -16.04
C MET A 218 9.02 1.73 -15.87
N ASN A 219 8.09 1.25 -16.70
CA ASN A 219 7.58 -0.13 -16.68
C ASN A 219 8.63 -1.18 -17.11
N SER A 220 9.76 -0.75 -17.67
CA SER A 220 10.88 -1.65 -17.98
C SER A 220 11.61 -2.11 -16.71
N PHE A 221 11.50 -1.36 -15.61
CA PHE A 221 12.07 -1.70 -14.31
C PHE A 221 11.02 -2.34 -13.40
N THR A 222 11.47 -3.19 -12.47
CA THR A 222 10.58 -3.64 -11.38
C THR A 222 10.27 -2.44 -10.48
N PRO A 223 9.11 -2.41 -9.80
CA PRO A 223 8.75 -1.31 -8.90
C PRO A 223 9.83 -1.03 -7.84
N THR A 224 10.46 -2.07 -7.30
CA THR A 224 11.54 -1.97 -6.31
C THR A 224 12.79 -1.31 -6.90
N VAL A 225 13.23 -1.72 -8.09
CA VAL A 225 14.42 -1.14 -8.74
C VAL A 225 14.18 0.32 -9.10
N PHE A 226 13.00 0.65 -9.65
CA PHE A 226 12.68 2.04 -9.98
C PHE A 226 12.60 2.93 -8.74
N SER A 227 11.99 2.44 -7.66
CA SER A 227 11.95 3.13 -6.35
C SER A 227 13.36 3.39 -5.81
N PHE A 228 14.25 2.40 -5.92
CA PHE A 228 15.65 2.54 -5.54
C PHE A 228 16.37 3.62 -6.36
N ILE A 229 16.23 3.60 -7.69
CA ILE A 229 16.84 4.60 -8.60
C ILE A 229 16.34 6.00 -8.25
N SER A 230 15.02 6.16 -8.03
CA SER A 230 14.42 7.43 -7.63
C SER A 230 15.03 7.95 -6.32
N ASN A 231 15.09 7.11 -5.28
CA ASN A 231 15.70 7.49 -4.00
C ASN A 231 17.19 7.84 -4.16
N PHE A 232 17.92 7.07 -4.97
CA PHE A 232 19.33 7.30 -5.26
C PHE A 232 19.56 8.65 -5.94
N CYS A 233 18.88 8.93 -7.06
CA CYS A 233 19.07 10.15 -7.84
C CYS A 233 18.61 11.41 -7.09
N ASN A 234 17.56 11.31 -6.26
CA ASN A 234 17.13 12.41 -5.39
C ASN A 234 18.14 12.76 -4.30
N ASN A 235 18.88 11.76 -3.81
CA ASN A 235 19.81 11.89 -2.68
C ASN A 235 21.27 11.68 -3.10
N LEU A 236 21.60 11.94 -4.36
CA LEU A 236 22.93 11.70 -4.94
C LEU A 236 24.08 12.40 -4.19
N ASN A 237 23.78 13.50 -3.48
CA ASN A 237 24.74 14.25 -2.68
C ASN A 237 24.67 13.95 -1.18
N ASN A 238 23.78 13.06 -0.74
CA ASN A 238 23.54 12.80 0.68
C ASN A 238 23.26 11.31 0.94
N ASN A 239 24.34 10.58 1.22
CA ASN A 239 24.30 9.16 1.57
C ASN A 239 23.40 8.88 2.78
N GLU A 240 23.42 9.75 3.81
CA GLU A 240 22.57 9.54 4.99
C GLU A 240 21.09 9.55 4.62
N LYS A 241 20.64 10.55 3.85
CA LYS A 241 19.25 10.64 3.37
C LYS A 241 18.89 9.50 2.43
N PHE A 242 19.81 9.08 1.55
CA PHE A 242 19.62 7.89 0.73
C PHE A 242 19.41 6.63 1.59
N CYS A 243 20.12 6.50 2.69
CA CYS A 243 20.08 5.33 3.56
C CYS A 243 18.89 5.28 4.51
N VAL A 244 18.31 6.43 4.89
CA VAL A 244 17.16 6.51 5.81
C VAL A 244 16.05 5.51 5.45
N PRO A 245 15.59 5.39 4.19
CA PRO A 245 14.48 4.52 3.86
C PRO A 245 14.77 3.02 3.97
N TYR A 246 16.05 2.62 3.87
CA TYR A 246 16.45 1.21 3.93
C TYR A 246 16.87 0.77 5.33
N LEU A 247 17.32 1.72 6.16
CA LEU A 247 17.74 1.48 7.53
C LEU A 247 16.61 1.75 8.54
N SER A 248 15.51 2.37 8.11
CA SER A 248 14.31 2.51 8.93
C SER A 248 13.68 1.14 9.13
N ASN A 249 13.67 0.66 10.37
CA ASN A 249 13.01 -0.59 10.74
C ASN A 249 11.48 -0.47 10.84
N ASP A 250 10.89 0.65 10.40
CA ASP A 250 9.45 0.85 10.45
C ASP A 250 8.76 0.47 9.13
N ILE A 251 7.64 -0.24 9.26
CA ILE A 251 6.82 -0.69 8.14
C ILE A 251 6.27 0.48 7.32
N TRP A 252 6.12 1.66 7.93
CA TRP A 252 5.55 2.83 7.27
C TRP A 252 6.45 3.31 6.14
N THR A 253 7.75 3.38 6.40
CA THR A 253 8.75 3.76 5.41
C THR A 253 8.88 2.69 4.33
N SER A 254 8.87 1.40 4.69
CA SER A 254 8.90 0.32 3.71
C SER A 254 7.65 0.29 2.82
N ILE A 255 6.46 0.64 3.32
CA ILE A 255 5.26 0.82 2.48
C ILE A 255 5.41 2.03 1.57
N ALA A 256 5.94 3.16 2.06
CA ALA A 256 6.21 4.34 1.23
C ALA A 256 7.17 4.01 0.06
N ASN A 257 8.16 3.14 0.32
CA ASN A 257 9.12 2.66 -0.69
C ASN A 257 8.57 1.57 -1.61
N LYS A 258 7.33 1.11 -1.41
CA LYS A 258 6.70 -0.02 -2.12
C LYS A 258 7.37 -1.38 -1.90
N GLU A 259 8.05 -1.55 -0.77
CA GLU A 259 8.63 -2.83 -0.34
C GLU A 259 7.57 -3.75 0.28
N TYR A 260 6.55 -3.16 0.91
CA TYR A 260 5.38 -3.86 1.43
C TYR A 260 4.10 -3.42 0.72
N PRO A 261 3.07 -4.28 0.67
CA PRO A 261 1.80 -3.94 0.05
C PRO A 261 1.11 -2.75 0.73
N SER A 262 0.56 -1.84 -0.07
CA SER A 262 -0.15 -0.66 0.46
C SER A 262 -1.43 -0.99 1.20
N TYR A 263 -2.05 -2.15 0.94
CA TYR A 263 -3.31 -2.57 1.58
C TYR A 263 -3.20 -2.66 3.12
N LEU A 264 -1.98 -2.81 3.67
CA LEU A 264 -1.72 -2.83 5.12
C LEU A 264 -2.09 -1.52 5.81
N ILE A 265 -2.18 -0.42 5.07
CA ILE A 265 -2.50 0.92 5.61
C ILE A 265 -3.56 1.66 4.81
N ASP A 266 -3.82 1.29 3.55
CA ASP A 266 -4.73 2.02 2.65
C ASP A 266 -6.12 2.17 3.28
N HIS A 267 -6.60 1.09 3.87
CA HIS A 267 -7.87 1.03 4.57
C HIS A 267 -7.96 1.97 5.77
N THR A 268 -6.88 2.11 6.53
CA THR A 268 -6.76 3.01 7.66
C THR A 268 -6.63 4.47 7.21
N CYS A 269 -5.82 4.71 6.17
CA CYS A 269 -5.59 6.04 5.63
C CYS A 269 -6.81 6.63 4.93
N ARG A 270 -7.65 5.80 4.28
CA ARG A 270 -8.96 6.22 3.73
C ARG A 270 -9.87 6.78 4.83
N LEU A 271 -9.97 6.08 5.96
CA LEU A 271 -10.72 6.58 7.11
C LEU A 271 -10.10 7.89 7.63
N SER A 272 -8.77 7.98 7.71
CA SER A 272 -8.04 9.15 8.26
C SER A 272 -8.30 10.42 7.48
N GLY A 273 -8.29 10.30 6.15
CA GLY A 273 -8.55 11.42 5.27
C GLY A 273 -10.04 11.69 5.01
N LYS A 274 -10.97 10.94 5.63
CA LYS A 274 -12.40 10.89 5.24
C LYS A 274 -12.57 10.81 3.72
N ALA A 275 -11.77 9.98 3.08
CA ALA A 275 -11.64 9.92 1.64
C ALA A 275 -12.14 8.57 1.11
N ASN A 276 -13.08 8.60 0.17
CA ASN A 276 -13.55 7.40 -0.52
C ASN A 276 -12.46 6.78 -1.42
N VAL A 277 -11.58 7.62 -1.97
CA VAL A 277 -10.43 7.23 -2.79
C VAL A 277 -9.15 7.79 -2.18
N LEU A 278 -8.17 6.91 -1.94
CA LEU A 278 -6.86 7.29 -1.42
C LEU A 278 -5.88 7.57 -2.56
N SER A 279 -5.56 8.84 -2.79
CA SER A 279 -4.46 9.25 -3.68
C SER A 279 -3.10 9.03 -3.01
N ASP A 280 -2.04 8.80 -3.79
CA ASP A 280 -0.68 8.61 -3.27
C ASP A 280 -0.23 9.73 -2.30
N ASN A 281 -0.45 11.01 -2.64
CA ASN A 281 -0.13 12.12 -1.73
C ASN A 281 -0.83 12.02 -0.36
N LYS A 282 -2.08 11.54 -0.33
CA LYS A 282 -2.83 11.36 0.94
C LYS A 282 -2.32 10.16 1.71
N ARG A 283 -1.89 9.10 1.02
CA ARG A 283 -1.21 7.96 1.61
C ARG A 283 0.10 8.40 2.27
N ASP A 284 0.91 9.18 1.56
CA ASP A 284 2.20 9.64 2.08
C ASP A 284 2.05 10.55 3.29
N LEU A 285 1.05 11.44 3.29
CA LEU A 285 0.71 12.25 4.47
C LEU A 285 0.28 11.38 5.67
N CYS A 286 -0.51 10.33 5.42
CA CYS A 286 -0.93 9.38 6.46
C CYS A 286 0.26 8.57 7.02
N LEU A 287 1.12 8.05 6.14
CA LEU A 287 2.34 7.33 6.51
C LEU A 287 3.28 8.23 7.32
N ASN A 288 3.48 9.47 6.89
CA ASN A 288 4.26 10.46 7.62
C ASN A 288 3.67 10.76 9.00
N LYS A 289 2.34 10.78 9.14
CA LYS A 289 1.68 10.92 10.45
C LYS A 289 1.99 9.72 11.35
N PHE A 290 1.86 8.49 10.86
CA PHE A 290 2.18 7.29 11.66
C PHE A 290 3.66 7.17 12.02
N LYS A 291 4.54 7.67 11.16
CA LYS A 291 5.98 7.74 11.43
C LYS A 291 6.34 8.75 12.50
N ASN A 292 5.73 9.95 12.45
CA ASN A 292 6.13 11.07 13.31
C ASN A 292 5.35 11.15 14.63
N ASP A 293 4.10 10.68 14.65
CA ASP A 293 3.24 10.66 15.84
C ASP A 293 3.00 9.23 16.31
N LYS A 294 3.70 8.84 17.38
CA LYS A 294 3.60 7.50 17.99
C LYS A 294 2.17 7.15 18.41
N ASN A 295 1.37 8.14 18.82
CA ASN A 295 0.03 7.94 19.34
C ASN A 295 -1.06 8.02 18.25
N ALA A 296 -0.68 8.34 17.01
CA ALA A 296 -1.63 8.44 15.91
C ALA A 296 -2.43 7.14 15.71
N CYS A 297 -1.79 5.98 15.85
CA CYS A 297 -2.45 4.67 15.72
C CYS A 297 -3.37 4.37 16.90
N ALA A 298 -2.96 4.71 18.12
CA ALA A 298 -3.73 4.46 19.34
C ALA A 298 -5.00 5.33 19.43
N THR A 299 -4.97 6.52 18.85
CA THR A 299 -6.09 7.47 18.84
C THR A 299 -7.01 7.33 17.62
N TYR A 300 -6.61 6.51 16.65
CA TYR A 300 -7.36 6.30 15.44
C TYR A 300 -8.58 5.42 15.74
N GLN A 301 -9.75 6.02 15.97
CA GLN A 301 -10.99 5.25 16.08
C GLN A 301 -11.37 4.70 14.72
N ALA A 302 -11.65 3.39 14.67
CA ALA A 302 -12.31 2.77 13.53
C ALA A 302 -13.76 3.29 13.45
N GLN A 303 -13.97 4.47 12.85
CA GLN A 303 -15.31 5.01 12.64
C GLN A 303 -16.18 3.97 11.92
N GLY A 304 -17.24 3.50 12.60
CA GLY A 304 -18.16 2.49 12.09
C GLY A 304 -17.79 1.03 12.36
N PHE A 305 -16.81 0.74 13.23
CA PHE A 305 -16.44 -0.65 13.59
C PHE A 305 -16.25 -0.79 15.11
N ASN A 306 -16.78 -1.88 15.69
CA ASN A 306 -16.79 -2.15 17.15
C ASN A 306 -15.53 -2.89 17.65
N GLY A 307 -14.38 -2.62 17.05
CA GLY A 307 -13.11 -3.25 17.46
C GLY A 307 -12.62 -2.77 18.82
N LEU A 308 -11.79 -3.57 19.49
CA LEU A 308 -11.12 -3.21 20.74
C LEU A 308 -10.32 -1.92 20.55
N PHE A 309 -10.51 -0.96 21.47
CA PHE A 309 -9.91 0.37 21.44
C PHE A 309 -9.53 0.81 22.87
N PRO A 310 -8.40 1.51 23.10
CA PRO A 310 -7.45 2.08 22.11
C PRO A 310 -6.55 1.04 21.45
N HIS A 311 -6.10 1.29 20.22
CA HIS A 311 -5.09 0.44 19.58
C HIS A 311 -3.71 0.65 20.21
N MET A 312 -2.73 -0.19 19.82
CA MET A 312 -1.34 0.03 20.22
C MET A 312 -0.72 1.22 19.50
N ASN A 313 0.35 1.77 20.06
CA ASN A 313 1.10 2.86 19.43
C ASN A 313 1.68 2.43 18.07
N CYS A 314 1.96 3.39 17.18
CA CYS A 314 2.39 3.11 15.83
C CYS A 314 3.71 2.33 15.74
N ASN A 315 4.60 2.46 16.73
CA ASN A 315 5.85 1.70 16.71
C ASN A 315 5.60 0.20 16.94
N ILE A 316 4.72 -0.14 17.88
CA ILE A 316 4.36 -1.53 18.14
C ILE A 316 3.56 -2.10 16.97
N VAL A 317 2.57 -1.36 16.46
CA VAL A 317 1.80 -1.80 15.27
C VAL A 317 2.74 -2.03 14.08
N SER A 318 3.71 -1.15 13.87
CA SER A 318 4.74 -1.31 12.84
C SER A 318 5.55 -2.59 13.01
N ASP A 319 6.10 -2.84 14.21
CA ASP A 319 6.87 -4.04 14.51
C ASP A 319 6.05 -5.31 14.24
N LEU A 320 4.76 -5.31 14.57
CA LEU A 320 3.86 -6.45 14.38
C LEU A 320 3.49 -6.67 12.91
N LEU A 321 3.13 -5.60 12.18
CA LEU A 321 2.83 -5.69 10.74
C LEU A 321 4.04 -6.17 9.92
N ALA A 322 5.25 -5.75 10.29
CA ALA A 322 6.48 -6.21 9.65
C ALA A 322 6.78 -7.70 9.86
N LYS A 323 6.21 -8.33 10.90
CA LYS A 323 6.35 -9.77 11.19
C LYS A 323 5.10 -10.58 10.84
N GLY A 324 3.98 -9.91 10.58
CA GLY A 324 2.71 -10.52 10.27
C GLY A 324 2.72 -11.19 8.90
N THR A 325 2.11 -12.37 8.84
CA THR A 325 1.98 -13.18 7.61
C THR A 325 0.52 -13.27 7.13
N LEU A 326 -0.43 -12.76 7.93
CA LEU A 326 -1.84 -12.79 7.57
C LEU A 326 -2.08 -11.88 6.36
N PHE A 327 -2.90 -12.36 5.44
CA PHE A 327 -3.34 -11.56 4.31
C PHE A 327 -4.55 -10.73 4.73
N THR A 328 -4.49 -9.40 4.50
CA THR A 328 -5.45 -8.42 5.06
C THR A 328 -5.90 -7.39 4.02
N ASP A 329 -5.96 -7.74 2.73
CA ASP A 329 -6.46 -6.88 1.65
C ASP A 329 -8.00 -6.84 1.62
N TYR A 330 -8.59 -6.61 2.81
CA TYR A 330 -10.02 -6.49 3.08
C TYR A 330 -10.22 -5.89 4.48
N LYS A 331 -11.45 -5.51 4.81
CA LYS A 331 -11.87 -5.28 6.21
C LYS A 331 -12.89 -6.32 6.64
N ASP A 332 -13.04 -6.46 7.94
CA ASP A 332 -14.11 -7.25 8.54
C ASP A 332 -14.85 -6.42 9.61
N CYS A 333 -15.82 -7.03 10.29
CA CYS A 333 -16.56 -6.38 11.39
C CYS A 333 -16.20 -7.01 12.73
N PRO A 334 -15.11 -6.59 13.38
CA PRO A 334 -14.78 -7.09 14.71
C PRO A 334 -15.93 -6.81 15.68
N GLY A 335 -16.26 -7.80 16.52
CA GLY A 335 -17.26 -7.68 17.58
C GLY A 335 -18.73 -7.58 17.15
N ASN A 336 -19.04 -7.56 15.85
CA ASN A 336 -20.42 -7.40 15.34
C ASN A 336 -21.16 -8.73 15.06
N PHE A 337 -20.60 -9.84 15.52
CA PHE A 337 -21.14 -11.18 15.34
C PHE A 337 -21.31 -11.84 16.70
N ASP A 338 -22.46 -12.49 16.92
CA ASP A 338 -22.72 -13.18 18.19
C ASP A 338 -21.86 -14.44 18.31
N ASN A 339 -21.63 -15.10 17.18
CA ASN A 339 -20.62 -16.14 17.07
C ASN A 339 -19.35 -15.61 16.42
N LEU A 340 -18.41 -15.18 17.26
CA LEU A 340 -17.10 -14.67 16.86
C LEU A 340 -16.29 -15.65 15.98
N SER A 341 -16.62 -16.94 16.02
CA SER A 341 -16.00 -17.96 15.20
C SER A 341 -16.15 -17.69 13.70
N ILE A 342 -17.27 -17.10 13.30
CA ILE A 342 -17.57 -16.74 11.90
C ILE A 342 -16.52 -15.75 11.37
N ILE A 343 -16.15 -14.74 12.18
CA ILE A 343 -15.11 -13.77 11.83
C ILE A 343 -13.76 -14.48 11.67
N ASN A 344 -13.38 -15.33 12.63
CA ASN A 344 -12.08 -16.01 12.60
C ASN A 344 -11.92 -16.89 11.37
N VAL A 345 -12.98 -17.62 11.02
CA VAL A 345 -13.02 -18.48 9.82
C VAL A 345 -12.95 -17.65 8.56
N ALA A 346 -13.71 -16.56 8.48
CA ALA A 346 -13.68 -15.69 7.33
C ALA A 346 -12.27 -15.11 7.10
N ARG A 347 -11.54 -14.80 8.18
CA ARG A 347 -10.13 -14.40 8.10
C ARG A 347 -9.23 -15.52 7.57
N ILE A 348 -9.39 -16.74 8.08
CA ILE A 348 -8.63 -17.92 7.63
C ILE A 348 -8.89 -18.21 6.15
N VAL A 349 -10.15 -18.24 5.72
CA VAL A 349 -10.52 -18.45 4.32
C VAL A 349 -9.94 -17.34 3.44
N SER A 350 -10.13 -16.08 3.84
CA SER A 350 -9.59 -14.93 3.08
C SER A 350 -8.08 -14.99 2.96
N HIS A 351 -7.38 -15.49 3.97
CA HIS A 351 -5.94 -15.70 3.92
C HIS A 351 -5.52 -16.86 3.01
N LYS A 352 -6.21 -18.00 3.07
CA LYS A 352 -5.87 -19.16 2.23
C LYS A 352 -6.16 -18.91 0.75
N GLU A 353 -7.26 -18.22 0.45
CA GLU A 353 -7.70 -17.93 -0.91
C GLU A 353 -7.20 -16.56 -1.42
N ASN A 354 -6.48 -15.78 -0.60
CA ASN A 354 -6.04 -14.40 -0.89
C ASN A 354 -7.18 -13.49 -1.39
N LEU A 355 -8.34 -13.54 -0.73
CA LEU A 355 -9.54 -12.83 -1.14
C LEU A 355 -9.41 -11.32 -0.94
N LYS A 356 -9.34 -10.57 -2.05
CA LYS A 356 -9.28 -9.11 -2.08
C LYS A 356 -10.67 -8.50 -2.17
N ARG A 357 -11.01 -7.57 -1.26
CA ARG A 357 -12.34 -6.93 -1.25
C ARG A 357 -12.31 -5.49 -0.75
N GLU A 358 -13.08 -4.63 -1.40
CA GLU A 358 -13.35 -3.28 -0.90
C GLU A 358 -14.52 -3.29 0.09
N THR A 359 -14.21 -3.65 1.32
CA THR A 359 -15.21 -3.77 2.37
C THR A 359 -15.55 -2.40 3.00
N THR A 360 -16.83 -2.13 3.20
CA THR A 360 -17.33 -0.95 3.94
C THR A 360 -17.92 -1.38 5.28
N GLY A 361 -18.12 -0.43 6.21
CA GLY A 361 -18.78 -0.74 7.50
C GLY A 361 -20.20 -1.29 7.36
N LEU A 362 -20.90 -0.97 6.26
CA LEU A 362 -22.24 -1.48 5.96
C LEU A 362 -22.23 -2.87 5.31
N THR A 363 -21.19 -3.20 4.53
CA THR A 363 -21.13 -4.44 3.76
C THR A 363 -20.34 -5.53 4.46
N CYS A 364 -19.49 -5.19 5.43
CA CYS A 364 -18.60 -6.13 6.09
C CYS A 364 -19.37 -7.33 6.70
N ILE A 365 -20.58 -7.12 7.23
CA ILE A 365 -21.34 -8.19 7.89
C ILE A 365 -21.82 -9.21 6.87
N ASN A 366 -22.32 -8.72 5.74
CA ASN A 366 -22.77 -9.53 4.63
C ASN A 366 -21.59 -10.33 4.07
N GLU A 367 -20.48 -9.64 3.81
CA GLU A 367 -19.27 -10.23 3.23
C GLU A 367 -18.65 -11.33 4.10
N THR A 368 -18.66 -11.17 5.43
CA THR A 368 -18.16 -12.18 6.36
C THR A 368 -19.13 -13.37 6.47
N ASN A 369 -20.45 -13.13 6.52
CA ASN A 369 -21.45 -14.20 6.50
C ASN A 369 -21.40 -15.01 5.19
N ASP A 370 -21.24 -14.33 4.06
CA ASP A 370 -21.16 -14.97 2.74
C ASP A 370 -19.96 -15.89 2.63
N ILE A 371 -18.77 -15.47 3.12
CA ILE A 371 -17.60 -16.36 3.14
C ILE A 371 -17.90 -17.61 3.97
N PHE A 372 -18.43 -17.43 5.17
CA PHE A 372 -18.70 -18.55 6.06
C PHE A 372 -19.77 -19.47 5.47
N ALA A 373 -20.86 -18.93 4.94
CA ALA A 373 -21.91 -19.70 4.29
C ALA A 373 -21.40 -20.43 3.04
N ASN A 374 -20.50 -19.83 2.25
CA ASN A 374 -19.88 -20.50 1.11
C ASN A 374 -18.96 -21.66 1.54
N LEU A 375 -18.24 -21.53 2.65
CA LEU A 375 -17.53 -22.65 3.25
C LEU A 375 -18.50 -23.77 3.64
N TYR A 376 -19.60 -23.42 4.31
CA TYR A 376 -20.62 -24.36 4.76
C TYR A 376 -21.35 -25.08 3.62
N LYS A 377 -21.64 -24.36 2.53
CA LYS A 377 -22.19 -24.91 1.28
C LYS A 377 -21.23 -25.88 0.61
N ARG A 378 -19.92 -25.55 0.54
CA ARG A 378 -18.89 -26.43 -0.03
C ARG A 378 -18.69 -27.73 0.74
N TYR A 379 -19.02 -27.74 2.03
CA TYR A 379 -19.02 -28.93 2.87
C TYR A 379 -20.34 -29.75 2.78
N ASP A 380 -21.33 -29.29 2.01
CA ASP A 380 -22.65 -29.94 1.84
C ASP A 380 -23.51 -30.01 3.12
N ASN A 381 -23.32 -29.07 4.06
CA ASN A 381 -24.08 -29.03 5.32
C ASN A 381 -25.26 -28.06 5.31
N MET A 382 -25.62 -27.44 4.18
CA MET A 382 -26.62 -26.35 4.15
C MET A 382 -28.01 -26.76 4.71
N ARG A 383 -28.32 -28.06 4.70
CA ARG A 383 -29.50 -28.63 5.34
C ARG A 383 -29.58 -28.33 6.84
N ASP A 384 -28.45 -28.14 7.52
CA ASP A 384 -28.38 -27.87 8.96
C ASP A 384 -28.15 -26.38 9.28
N TRP A 385 -28.17 -25.51 8.26
CA TRP A 385 -28.11 -24.07 8.45
C TRP A 385 -29.26 -23.60 9.37
N PRO A 386 -28.96 -22.93 10.50
CA PRO A 386 -29.94 -22.77 11.58
C PRO A 386 -30.92 -21.61 11.37
N LEU A 387 -30.64 -20.69 10.44
CA LEU A 387 -31.42 -19.45 10.31
C LEU A 387 -32.52 -19.55 9.27
N GLU A 388 -33.73 -19.19 9.67
CA GLU A 388 -34.94 -19.28 8.85
C GLU A 388 -35.84 -18.05 9.01
N ILE A 389 -36.54 -17.68 7.94
CA ILE A 389 -37.63 -16.69 7.95
C ILE A 389 -38.93 -17.44 7.69
N CYS A 390 -39.82 -17.42 8.69
CA CYS A 390 -41.10 -18.08 8.62
C CYS A 390 -42.24 -17.11 8.33
N PHE A 391 -43.24 -17.57 7.58
CA PHE A 391 -44.38 -16.76 7.18
C PHE A 391 -45.62 -17.64 6.91
N PRO A 392 -46.85 -17.11 7.08
CA PRO A 392 -48.06 -17.79 6.63
C PRO A 392 -48.15 -17.70 5.11
N ASN A 393 -48.10 -18.84 4.42
CA ASN A 393 -48.24 -18.87 2.98
C ASN A 393 -49.73 -18.73 2.61
N LYS A 394 -50.10 -17.63 1.92
CA LYS A 394 -51.50 -17.37 1.54
C LYS A 394 -52.08 -18.40 0.55
N VAL A 395 -51.24 -19.12 -0.19
CA VAL A 395 -51.64 -20.13 -1.17
C VAL A 395 -51.92 -21.47 -0.49
N THR A 396 -50.99 -21.97 0.32
CA THR A 396 -51.13 -23.29 0.98
C THR A 396 -51.87 -23.20 2.32
N LYS A 397 -52.01 -22.00 2.89
CA LYS A 397 -52.53 -21.72 4.25
C LYS A 397 -51.70 -22.33 5.38
N GLU A 398 -50.50 -22.82 5.08
CA GLU A 398 -49.56 -23.38 6.06
C GLU A 398 -48.44 -22.39 6.37
N LYS A 399 -47.76 -22.61 7.51
CA LYS A 399 -46.56 -21.86 7.86
C LYS A 399 -45.36 -22.45 7.12
N GLU A 400 -44.75 -21.65 6.25
CA GLU A 400 -43.54 -22.01 5.50
C GLU A 400 -42.35 -21.29 6.13
N CYS A 401 -41.18 -21.95 6.17
CA CYS A 401 -39.94 -21.40 6.71
C CYS A 401 -38.83 -21.55 5.67
N ASN A 402 -38.21 -20.43 5.28
CA ASN A 402 -37.13 -20.40 4.31
C ASN A 402 -35.81 -20.07 4.98
N LYS A 403 -34.79 -20.91 4.74
CA LYS A 403 -33.43 -20.65 5.21
C LYS A 403 -32.86 -19.39 4.58
N TYR A 404 -32.12 -18.59 5.36
CA TYR A 404 -31.50 -17.37 4.86
C TYR A 404 -30.08 -17.17 5.41
N ILE A 405 -29.22 -16.55 4.60
CA ILE A 405 -27.89 -16.07 4.98
C ILE A 405 -28.03 -14.58 5.30
N PRO A 406 -27.59 -14.12 6.48
CA PRO A 406 -27.71 -12.72 6.87
C PRO A 406 -26.99 -11.80 5.90
N GLY A 407 -27.66 -10.71 5.52
CA GLY A 407 -27.12 -9.70 4.63
C GLY A 407 -27.80 -9.62 3.28
N ASN A 408 -27.30 -8.72 2.42
CA ASN A 408 -27.92 -8.36 1.16
C ASN A 408 -27.01 -8.60 -0.05
N ASN A 409 -26.57 -9.85 -0.25
CA ASN A 409 -25.85 -10.20 -1.47
C ASN A 409 -26.84 -10.45 -2.62
N PRO A 410 -26.86 -9.60 -3.67
CA PRO A 410 -27.81 -9.75 -4.76
C PRO A 410 -27.58 -11.02 -5.59
N ASN A 411 -26.37 -11.59 -5.55
CA ASN A 411 -25.99 -12.77 -6.33
C ASN A 411 -26.25 -14.09 -5.60
N ASP A 412 -26.53 -14.07 -4.30
CA ASP A 412 -26.86 -15.26 -3.52
C ASP A 412 -28.38 -15.37 -3.32
N PRO A 413 -29.07 -16.36 -3.93
CA PRO A 413 -30.51 -16.54 -3.73
C PRO A 413 -30.92 -16.77 -2.27
N ALA A 414 -30.00 -17.27 -1.44
CA ALA A 414 -30.24 -17.50 -0.03
C ALA A 414 -29.98 -16.25 0.83
N SER A 415 -29.54 -15.12 0.26
CA SER A 415 -29.36 -13.88 1.02
C SER A 415 -30.68 -13.38 1.59
N GLU A 416 -30.61 -12.75 2.76
CA GLU A 416 -31.78 -12.26 3.48
C GLU A 416 -32.69 -11.39 2.62
N GLY A 417 -32.11 -10.44 1.88
CA GLY A 417 -32.86 -9.55 1.00
C GLY A 417 -33.61 -10.29 -0.10
N ASN A 418 -33.00 -11.34 -0.67
CA ASN A 418 -33.62 -12.16 -1.72
C ASN A 418 -34.72 -13.07 -1.16
N ILE A 419 -34.51 -13.65 0.02
CA ILE A 419 -35.53 -14.46 0.70
C ILE A 419 -36.75 -13.61 1.04
N VAL A 420 -36.58 -12.44 1.64
CA VAL A 420 -37.69 -11.53 1.95
C VAL A 420 -38.42 -11.10 0.66
N ALA A 421 -37.69 -10.75 -0.39
CA ALA A 421 -38.29 -10.38 -1.68
C ALA A 421 -39.14 -11.51 -2.27
N ASN A 422 -38.65 -12.77 -2.23
CA ASN A 422 -39.39 -13.94 -2.70
C ASN A 422 -40.64 -14.20 -1.85
N ILE A 423 -40.56 -14.01 -0.53
CA ILE A 423 -41.74 -14.14 0.35
C ILE A 423 -42.80 -13.07 0.03
N LEU A 424 -42.38 -11.83 -0.24
CA LEU A 424 -43.28 -10.74 -0.64
C LEU A 424 -43.87 -10.95 -2.03
N TYR A 425 -43.10 -11.51 -2.97
CA TYR A 425 -43.60 -11.92 -4.29
C TYR A 425 -44.78 -12.91 -4.14
N ARG A 426 -44.61 -13.93 -3.29
CA ARG A 426 -45.64 -14.96 -3.07
C ARG A 426 -46.86 -14.48 -2.28
N ASN A 427 -46.69 -13.60 -1.30
CA ASN A 427 -47.76 -13.23 -0.37
C ASN A 427 -48.39 -11.84 -0.63
N GLU A 428 -47.64 -10.88 -1.16
CA GLU A 428 -48.12 -9.51 -1.40
C GLU A 428 -48.21 -9.19 -2.90
N ALA A 429 -48.04 -10.18 -3.79
CA ALA A 429 -48.02 -10.02 -5.25
C ALA A 429 -47.04 -8.92 -5.71
N ALA A 430 -45.88 -8.84 -5.04
CA ALA A 430 -44.82 -7.94 -5.44
C ALA A 430 -44.27 -8.30 -6.84
N LEU A 431 -43.45 -7.43 -7.43
CA LEU A 431 -42.79 -7.72 -8.70
C LEU A 431 -41.74 -8.84 -8.53
N SER A 432 -41.59 -9.72 -9.52
CA SER A 432 -40.63 -10.83 -9.48
C SER A 432 -39.17 -10.39 -9.42
N ASN A 433 -38.88 -9.15 -9.83
CA ASN A 433 -37.56 -8.53 -9.76
C ASN A 433 -37.37 -7.64 -8.53
N LEU A 434 -38.28 -7.69 -7.55
CA LEU A 434 -38.14 -6.94 -6.30
C LEU A 434 -36.81 -7.29 -5.61
N LYS A 435 -36.10 -6.27 -5.13
CA LYS A 435 -34.93 -6.43 -4.27
C LYS A 435 -35.19 -5.72 -2.96
N CYS A 436 -34.92 -6.40 -1.85
CA CYS A 436 -35.00 -5.80 -0.53
C CYS A 436 -33.63 -5.28 -0.10
N SER A 437 -33.56 -4.06 0.40
CA SER A 437 -32.33 -3.45 0.89
C SER A 437 -32.27 -3.48 2.41
N LEU A 438 -31.14 -3.89 2.97
CA LEU A 438 -30.86 -3.71 4.40
C LEU A 438 -30.53 -2.22 4.66
N VAL A 439 -31.22 -1.60 5.60
CA VAL A 439 -31.06 -0.17 5.91
C VAL A 439 -30.98 0.00 7.43
N ASP A 440 -30.01 0.78 7.90
CA ASP A 440 -29.94 1.14 9.30
C ASP A 440 -31.10 2.07 9.69
N LYS A 441 -31.63 1.89 10.90
CA LYS A 441 -32.78 2.61 11.42
C LYS A 441 -32.59 4.13 11.43
N ASP A 442 -31.39 4.62 11.71
CA ASP A 442 -31.11 6.06 11.75
C ASP A 442 -31.05 6.67 10.33
N HIS A 443 -30.88 5.83 9.32
CA HIS A 443 -30.81 6.23 7.91
C HIS A 443 -32.14 6.07 7.17
N TYR A 444 -33.06 5.26 7.68
CA TYR A 444 -34.37 5.02 7.07
C TYR A 444 -35.33 6.17 7.36
N ASN A 445 -35.83 6.82 6.31
CA ASN A 445 -36.82 7.90 6.42
C ASN A 445 -37.92 7.74 5.36
N PRO A 446 -39.13 7.27 5.73
CA PRO A 446 -40.20 6.98 4.78
C PRO A 446 -40.73 8.20 4.00
N ASP A 447 -40.39 9.42 4.42
CA ASP A 447 -40.78 10.67 3.75
C ASP A 447 -39.83 11.04 2.61
N ARG A 448 -38.62 10.46 2.56
CA ARG A 448 -37.70 10.68 1.43
C ARG A 448 -38.13 9.83 0.23
N LEU A 449 -38.07 10.42 -0.97
CA LEU A 449 -38.42 9.76 -2.24
C LEU A 449 -37.72 8.39 -2.42
N GLN A 450 -36.45 8.27 -2.01
CA GLN A 450 -35.68 7.03 -2.12
C GLN A 450 -36.25 5.85 -1.30
N TYR A 451 -37.05 6.13 -0.27
CA TYR A 451 -37.68 5.12 0.59
C TYR A 451 -39.20 5.03 0.37
N ALA A 452 -39.75 5.83 -0.55
CA ALA A 452 -41.19 5.90 -0.78
C ALA A 452 -41.76 4.67 -1.48
N SER A 453 -40.95 3.99 -2.29
CA SER A 453 -41.29 2.76 -3.00
C SER A 453 -40.13 1.78 -2.92
N GLY A 454 -40.42 0.48 -2.81
CA GLY A 454 -39.41 -0.58 -2.69
C GLY A 454 -39.57 -1.43 -1.43
N CYS A 455 -38.58 -2.28 -1.18
CA CYS A 455 -38.53 -3.15 0.00
C CYS A 455 -37.31 -2.83 0.86
N PHE A 456 -37.52 -2.63 2.15
CA PHE A 456 -36.47 -2.24 3.10
C PHE A 456 -36.55 -3.09 4.36
N ILE A 457 -35.43 -3.70 4.74
CA ILE A 457 -35.25 -4.45 5.99
C ILE A 457 -34.50 -3.51 6.94
N VAL A 458 -35.24 -2.95 7.90
CA VAL A 458 -34.75 -1.90 8.80
C VAL A 458 -34.38 -2.50 10.15
N TYR A 459 -33.17 -2.23 10.62
CA TYR A 459 -32.67 -2.69 11.91
C TYR A 459 -31.79 -1.63 12.58
N ASP A 460 -31.62 -1.72 13.89
CA ASP A 460 -30.86 -0.76 14.69
C ASP A 460 -29.42 -1.25 14.88
N SER A 461 -28.51 -0.87 13.98
CA SER A 461 -27.12 -1.37 14.01
C SER A 461 -26.30 -0.92 15.21
N ASN A 462 -26.79 0.10 15.95
CA ASN A 462 -26.11 0.68 17.10
C ASN A 462 -26.41 -0.08 18.41
N ARG A 463 -27.53 -0.80 18.49
CA ARG A 463 -27.98 -1.47 19.72
C ARG A 463 -27.81 -2.99 19.72
N CYS A 464 -27.65 -3.60 18.56
CA CYS A 464 -27.65 -5.06 18.41
C CYS A 464 -26.97 -5.49 17.10
N SER A 465 -26.59 -6.76 17.03
CA SER A 465 -26.11 -7.37 15.78
C SER A 465 -27.28 -7.56 14.79
N PRO A 466 -27.05 -7.62 13.47
CA PRO A 466 -28.11 -7.90 12.50
C PRO A 466 -28.81 -9.24 12.68
N LEU A 467 -28.31 -10.14 13.54
CA LEU A 467 -28.94 -11.43 13.83
C LEU A 467 -29.96 -11.34 14.97
N PHE A 468 -29.70 -10.52 15.99
CA PHE A 468 -30.55 -10.37 17.16
C PHE A 468 -31.28 -9.03 17.24
N CYS A 469 -31.07 -8.14 16.27
CA CYS A 469 -31.87 -6.95 16.16
C CYS A 469 -33.31 -7.30 15.76
N PRO A 470 -34.31 -6.74 16.47
CA PRO A 470 -35.67 -6.69 15.95
C PRO A 470 -35.66 -5.99 14.58
N LYS A 471 -35.97 -6.74 13.53
CA LYS A 471 -36.05 -6.23 12.16
C LYS A 471 -37.47 -5.81 11.85
N LYS A 472 -37.61 -4.67 11.17
CA LYS A 472 -38.87 -4.22 10.59
C LYS A 472 -38.76 -4.23 9.08
N ILE A 473 -39.72 -4.87 8.43
CA ILE A 473 -39.73 -4.99 6.98
C ILE A 473 -40.79 -4.03 6.45
N TYR A 474 -40.40 -3.15 5.54
CA TYR A 474 -41.30 -2.21 4.88
C TYR A 474 -41.35 -2.51 3.39
N TYR A 475 -42.56 -2.62 2.86
CA TYR A 475 -42.82 -2.71 1.41
C TYR A 475 -43.75 -1.58 0.99
N ASN A 476 -43.27 -0.67 0.13
CA ASN A 476 -44.03 0.52 -0.30
C ASN A 476 -44.65 1.29 0.88
N LYS A 477 -43.83 1.61 1.89
CA LYS A 477 -44.18 2.24 3.18
C LYS A 477 -45.05 1.42 4.14
N LYS A 478 -45.61 0.29 3.72
CA LYS A 478 -46.40 -0.60 4.59
C LYS A 478 -45.47 -1.52 5.38
N GLU A 479 -45.62 -1.54 6.71
CA GLU A 479 -44.91 -2.49 7.57
C GLU A 479 -45.48 -3.91 7.37
N ILE A 480 -44.58 -4.87 7.21
CA ILE A 480 -44.88 -6.29 7.04
C ILE A 480 -44.57 -6.98 8.38
N SER A 481 -45.63 -7.32 9.13
CA SER A 481 -45.54 -7.82 10.50
C SER A 481 -45.64 -9.35 10.64
N TYR A 482 -45.99 -10.07 9.58
CA TYR A 482 -46.21 -11.53 9.64
C TYR A 482 -44.93 -12.37 9.49
N LEU A 483 -43.78 -11.72 9.25
CA LEU A 483 -42.49 -12.39 9.07
C LEU A 483 -41.84 -12.63 10.43
N GLU A 484 -41.46 -13.88 10.69
CA GLU A 484 -40.84 -14.30 11.94
C GLU A 484 -39.44 -14.85 11.66
N TYR A 485 -38.41 -14.21 12.20
CA TYR A 485 -37.04 -14.70 12.15
C TYR A 485 -36.82 -15.77 13.22
N ARG A 486 -36.29 -16.94 12.83
CA ARG A 486 -35.99 -18.07 13.71
C ARG A 486 -34.55 -18.52 13.58
N GLY A 487 -34.06 -19.12 14.66
CA GLY A 487 -32.75 -19.75 14.73
C GLY A 487 -31.66 -18.89 15.37
N ILE A 488 -30.56 -19.55 15.74
CA ILE A 488 -29.37 -18.92 16.31
C ILE A 488 -28.14 -19.54 15.63
N GLN A 489 -27.15 -18.73 15.27
CA GLN A 489 -25.88 -19.18 14.69
C GLN A 489 -24.90 -19.72 15.75
N THR A 490 -25.26 -20.78 16.46
CA THR A 490 -24.31 -21.50 17.33
C THR A 490 -23.58 -22.55 16.52
N PHE A 491 -22.35 -22.24 16.11
CA PHE A 491 -21.44 -23.16 15.44
C PHE A 491 -20.26 -23.41 16.34
N ASP A 492 -20.01 -24.69 16.64
CA ASP A 492 -18.86 -25.13 17.40
C ASP A 492 -17.59 -24.92 16.58
N TYR A 493 -16.68 -24.07 17.06
CA TYR A 493 -15.41 -23.87 16.37
C TYR A 493 -14.60 -25.17 16.34
N PHE A 494 -14.43 -25.75 17.53
CA PHE A 494 -13.84 -27.06 17.77
C PHE A 494 -14.95 -28.02 18.23
N PRO A 495 -14.81 -29.32 17.97
CA PRO A 495 -15.85 -30.29 18.30
C PRO A 495 -16.10 -30.35 19.81
N SER A 496 -17.32 -30.11 20.25
CA SER A 496 -17.72 -30.23 21.66
C SER A 496 -17.89 -31.70 22.10
N SER A 497 -18.09 -32.61 21.16
CA SER A 497 -18.18 -34.06 21.38
C SER A 497 -17.67 -34.83 20.16
N PHE A 498 -17.35 -36.12 20.33
CA PHE A 498 -16.96 -36.97 19.20
C PHE A 498 -18.08 -37.12 18.16
N SER A 499 -19.34 -37.17 18.60
CA SER A 499 -20.50 -37.26 17.71
C SER A 499 -20.75 -35.98 16.91
N ASN A 500 -20.36 -34.81 17.45
CA ASN A 500 -20.48 -33.52 16.76
C ASN A 500 -19.26 -33.17 15.90
N SER A 501 -18.28 -34.07 15.77
CA SER A 501 -17.00 -33.76 15.13
C SER A 501 -17.12 -33.25 13.69
N LYS A 502 -17.95 -33.91 12.88
CA LYS A 502 -18.20 -33.53 11.49
C LYS A 502 -18.87 -32.16 11.30
N PHE A 503 -19.49 -31.61 12.35
CA PHE A 503 -20.17 -30.32 12.30
C PHE A 503 -19.32 -29.19 12.89
N ALA A 504 -18.15 -29.51 13.44
CA ALA A 504 -17.22 -28.51 13.92
C ALA A 504 -16.60 -27.73 12.75
N ILE A 505 -16.47 -26.43 12.94
CA ILE A 505 -15.89 -25.53 11.94
C ILE A 505 -14.47 -25.96 11.55
N THR A 506 -13.65 -26.41 12.51
CA THR A 506 -12.29 -26.86 12.21
C THR A 506 -12.28 -28.03 11.23
N THR A 507 -13.17 -29.00 11.40
CA THR A 507 -13.29 -30.14 10.49
C THR A 507 -13.73 -29.69 9.10
N MET A 508 -14.69 -28.75 9.02
CA MET A 508 -15.10 -28.15 7.74
C MET A 508 -13.94 -27.41 7.05
N MET A 509 -13.14 -26.65 7.79
CA MET A 509 -11.98 -25.96 7.25
C MET A 509 -10.92 -26.95 6.75
N ASP A 510 -10.59 -27.97 7.54
CA ASP A 510 -9.59 -28.98 7.18
C ASP A 510 -9.97 -29.71 5.89
N GLU A 511 -11.25 -30.09 5.74
CA GLU A 511 -11.74 -30.82 4.58
C GLU A 511 -11.92 -29.95 3.33
N VAL A 512 -12.50 -28.74 3.45
CA VAL A 512 -12.78 -27.88 2.28
C VAL A 512 -11.53 -27.14 1.83
N LEU A 513 -10.77 -26.57 2.77
CA LEU A 513 -9.58 -25.77 2.46
C LEU A 513 -8.32 -26.64 2.31
N LYS A 514 -8.43 -27.96 2.54
CA LYS A 514 -7.32 -28.93 2.47
C LYS A 514 -6.16 -28.53 3.38
N ILE A 515 -6.51 -28.10 4.59
CA ILE A 515 -5.54 -27.66 5.60
C ILE A 515 -5.09 -28.87 6.42
N GLU A 516 -3.79 -28.98 6.66
CA GLU A 516 -3.21 -29.93 7.60
C GLU A 516 -2.85 -29.21 8.91
N PRO A 517 -3.72 -29.24 9.94
CA PRO A 517 -3.46 -28.54 11.19
C PRO A 517 -2.33 -29.21 11.97
N LYS A 518 -1.38 -28.41 12.45
CA LYS A 518 -0.29 -28.86 13.33
C LYS A 518 -0.48 -28.28 14.72
N SER A 519 -0.67 -29.12 15.74
CA SER A 519 -0.71 -28.68 17.14
C SER A 519 0.58 -27.95 17.52
N VAL A 520 0.46 -26.83 18.22
CA VAL A 520 1.59 -26.03 18.73
C VAL A 520 1.45 -25.91 20.24
N LYS A 521 2.36 -26.51 21.01
CA LYS A 521 2.23 -26.68 22.47
C LYS A 521 3.12 -25.75 23.28
N ASN A 522 4.17 -25.20 22.67
CA ASN A 522 5.13 -24.33 23.33
C ASN A 522 5.68 -23.26 22.38
N TYR A 523 6.37 -22.26 22.92
CA TYR A 523 6.93 -21.17 22.14
C TYR A 523 7.99 -21.62 21.12
N THR A 524 8.78 -22.64 21.44
CA THR A 524 9.78 -23.19 20.51
C THR A 524 9.10 -23.74 19.25
N GLU A 525 7.95 -24.40 19.41
CA GLU A 525 7.13 -24.86 18.30
C GLU A 525 6.49 -23.71 17.50
N VAL A 526 6.10 -22.62 18.16
CA VAL A 526 5.63 -21.39 17.47
C VAL A 526 6.73 -20.85 16.57
N LYS A 527 7.93 -20.65 17.13
CA LYS A 527 9.10 -20.14 16.40
C LYS A 527 9.43 -21.03 15.21
N TYR A 528 9.56 -22.34 15.46
CA TYR A 528 9.82 -23.33 14.43
C TYR A 528 8.74 -23.34 13.32
N PHE A 529 7.47 -23.17 13.68
CA PHE A 529 6.38 -23.11 12.71
C PHE A 529 6.53 -21.93 11.76
N PHE A 530 6.74 -20.71 12.27
CA PHE A 530 6.90 -19.51 11.44
C PHE A 530 8.23 -19.48 10.69
N ASP A 531 9.29 -20.07 11.26
CA ASP A 531 10.58 -20.21 10.59
C ASP A 531 10.47 -21.08 9.33
N LYS A 532 9.70 -22.19 9.42
CA LYS A 532 9.48 -23.11 8.29
C LYS A 532 8.37 -22.69 7.33
N ASN A 533 7.34 -21.99 7.80
CA ASN A 533 6.15 -21.67 7.01
C ASN A 533 5.98 -20.16 6.93
N LYS A 534 6.62 -19.52 5.94
CA LYS A 534 6.64 -18.05 5.79
C LYS A 534 5.28 -17.41 5.50
N LYS A 535 4.28 -18.20 5.10
CA LYS A 535 2.89 -17.77 4.90
C LYS A 535 1.92 -18.45 5.88
N GLY A 536 2.43 -19.26 6.80
CA GLY A 536 1.57 -19.98 7.73
C GLY A 536 1.05 -19.07 8.82
N ILE A 537 -0.15 -19.36 9.32
CA ILE A 537 -0.73 -18.70 10.49
C ILE A 537 -1.03 -19.73 11.57
N ILE A 538 -1.13 -19.31 12.82
CA ILE A 538 -1.59 -20.15 13.93
C ILE A 538 -2.93 -19.62 14.38
N HIS A 539 -3.90 -20.48 14.65
CA HIS A 539 -5.20 -20.07 15.17
C HIS A 539 -5.58 -20.88 16.40
N GLY A 540 -6.49 -20.35 17.19
CA GLY A 540 -6.97 -21.03 18.40
C GLY A 540 -8.16 -20.34 19.04
N ILE A 541 -8.62 -20.95 20.13
CA ILE A 541 -9.57 -20.33 21.06
C ILE A 541 -8.95 -20.37 22.45
N GLY A 542 -9.13 -19.27 23.17
CA GLY A 542 -8.75 -19.16 24.55
C GLY A 542 -9.69 -18.23 25.32
N CYS A 543 -9.48 -18.08 26.63
CA CYS A 543 -10.29 -17.17 27.45
C CYS A 543 -9.92 -15.71 27.19
N ALA A 544 -10.91 -14.86 26.89
CA ALA A 544 -10.74 -13.43 26.64
C ALA A 544 -10.05 -12.71 27.80
N GLU A 545 -10.40 -13.10 29.03
CA GLU A 545 -9.89 -12.56 30.29
C GLU A 545 -8.37 -12.74 30.45
N ASP A 546 -7.79 -13.71 29.74
CA ASP A 546 -6.34 -13.98 29.74
C ASP A 546 -5.63 -13.33 28.55
N ILE A 547 -6.29 -13.28 27.39
CA ILE A 547 -5.74 -12.68 26.17
C ILE A 547 -5.65 -11.16 26.32
N HIS A 548 -6.71 -10.56 26.89
CA HIS A 548 -6.94 -9.13 26.99
C HIS A 548 -7.39 -8.75 28.41
N PRO A 549 -6.59 -9.01 29.45
CA PRO A 549 -6.95 -8.72 30.84
C PRO A 549 -7.27 -7.24 31.08
N GLU A 550 -6.73 -6.34 30.26
CA GLU A 550 -6.99 -4.90 30.30
C GLU A 550 -8.42 -4.52 29.86
N TYR A 551 -9.10 -5.37 29.09
CA TYR A 551 -10.48 -5.16 28.62
C TYR A 551 -11.48 -6.09 29.31
N PHE A 552 -11.05 -7.29 29.71
CA PHE A 552 -11.92 -8.33 30.26
C PHE A 552 -11.44 -8.72 31.67
N GLY A 553 -12.02 -8.06 32.67
CA GLY A 553 -11.80 -8.42 34.07
C GLY A 553 -12.49 -9.74 34.42
N ARG A 554 -11.80 -10.61 35.16
CA ARG A 554 -12.41 -11.81 35.75
C ARG A 554 -13.34 -11.40 36.88
N LEU A 555 -14.62 -11.75 36.78
CA LEU A 555 -15.62 -11.62 37.85
C LEU A 555 -15.69 -12.87 38.74
N SER A 556 -15.20 -14.01 38.26
CA SER A 556 -15.07 -15.24 39.04
C SER A 556 -13.80 -16.01 38.70
N PHE A 557 -13.37 -16.91 39.58
CA PHE A 557 -12.14 -17.70 39.42
C PHE A 557 -12.15 -18.58 38.16
N ASN A 558 -13.33 -19.12 37.80
CA ASN A 558 -13.53 -20.04 36.68
C ASN A 558 -14.21 -19.35 35.49
N GLN A 559 -14.10 -18.04 35.36
CA GLN A 559 -14.63 -17.34 34.20
C GLN A 559 -13.71 -17.58 32.99
N CYS A 560 -14.31 -18.01 31.88
CA CYS A 560 -13.66 -18.10 30.59
C CYS A 560 -14.66 -17.72 29.50
N SER A 561 -14.47 -16.56 28.90
CA SER A 561 -15.22 -16.15 27.71
C SER A 561 -14.47 -16.62 26.46
N PRO A 562 -14.99 -17.59 25.69
CA PRO A 562 -14.28 -18.12 24.53
C PRO A 562 -14.04 -17.04 23.49
N LEU A 563 -12.78 -16.78 23.16
CA LEU A 563 -12.36 -15.81 22.18
C LEU A 563 -11.49 -16.48 21.12
N PRO A 564 -11.98 -16.63 19.87
CA PRO A 564 -11.16 -17.07 18.76
C PRO A 564 -10.14 -15.99 18.35
N PHE A 565 -8.95 -16.45 17.95
CA PHE A 565 -7.87 -15.57 17.54
C PHE A 565 -6.95 -16.22 16.50
N ILE A 566 -6.19 -15.36 15.82
CA ILE A 566 -5.08 -15.71 14.93
C ILE A 566 -3.79 -15.09 15.47
N ILE A 567 -2.72 -15.88 15.43
CA ILE A 567 -1.34 -15.43 15.56
C ILE A 567 -0.70 -15.51 14.17
N ASP A 568 -0.15 -14.39 13.71
CA ASP A 568 0.44 -14.31 12.36
C ASP A 568 1.93 -13.95 12.36
N GLY A 569 2.55 -13.86 13.54
CA GLY A 569 3.99 -13.64 13.68
C GLY A 569 4.45 -13.68 15.15
N TYR A 570 5.76 -13.62 15.35
CA TYR A 570 6.37 -13.60 16.68
C TYR A 570 7.52 -12.58 16.76
N ILE A 571 7.79 -12.10 17.98
CA ILE A 571 8.88 -11.16 18.30
C ILE A 571 9.58 -11.66 19.57
N GLU A 572 10.90 -11.81 19.49
CA GLU A 572 11.77 -12.21 20.61
C GLU A 572 12.78 -11.09 20.87
N LYS A 573 12.76 -10.50 22.07
CA LYS A 573 13.73 -9.48 22.51
C LYS A 573 14.26 -9.90 23.89
N GLY A 574 15.44 -10.50 23.93
CA GLY A 574 15.98 -11.08 25.16
C GLY A 574 15.12 -12.25 25.66
N ASN A 575 14.65 -12.17 26.90
CA ASN A 575 13.76 -13.17 27.50
C ASN A 575 12.28 -12.94 27.16
N ASP A 576 11.94 -11.78 26.59
CA ASP A 576 10.55 -11.43 26.30
C ASP A 576 10.08 -12.06 25.00
N LYS A 577 8.97 -12.79 25.11
CA LYS A 577 8.35 -13.56 24.03
C LYS A 577 6.98 -13.01 23.72
N TRP A 578 6.86 -12.37 22.56
CA TRP A 578 5.63 -11.73 22.11
C TRP A 578 5.13 -12.34 20.82
N LEU A 579 3.81 -12.32 20.65
CA LEU A 579 3.12 -12.78 19.46
C LEU A 579 2.34 -11.62 18.83
N SER A 580 2.25 -11.63 17.51
CA SER A 580 1.33 -10.77 16.76
C SER A 580 -0.04 -11.41 16.76
N LEU A 581 -0.95 -10.83 17.54
CA LEU A 581 -2.28 -11.33 17.83
C LEU A 581 -3.33 -10.51 17.07
N ARG A 582 -4.28 -11.24 16.47
CA ARG A 582 -5.50 -10.70 15.87
C ARG A 582 -6.68 -11.51 16.40
N SER A 583 -7.24 -11.07 17.52
CA SER A 583 -8.49 -11.64 18.02
C SER A 583 -9.66 -11.20 17.14
N THR A 584 -10.75 -11.93 17.18
CA THR A 584 -12.00 -11.61 16.47
C THR A 584 -12.65 -10.29 16.90
N LEU A 585 -12.14 -9.68 17.97
CA LEU A 585 -12.52 -8.35 18.44
C LEU A 585 -11.53 -7.25 18.02
N GLU A 586 -10.37 -7.59 17.44
CA GLU A 586 -9.42 -6.60 16.91
C GLU A 586 -9.75 -6.18 15.49
N ASP A 587 -9.45 -4.93 15.15
CA ASP A 587 -9.34 -4.51 13.75
C ASP A 587 -8.19 -5.29 13.07
N ILE A 588 -8.49 -5.90 11.92
CA ILE A 588 -7.53 -6.70 11.17
C ILE A 588 -6.34 -5.90 10.62
N HIS A 589 -6.34 -4.57 10.66
CA HIS A 589 -5.21 -3.72 10.27
C HIS A 589 -4.35 -3.28 11.47
N PHE A 590 -4.83 -3.51 12.70
CA PHE A 590 -4.16 -3.12 13.94
C PHE A 590 -3.90 -4.32 14.85
N PRO A 591 -2.90 -5.18 14.53
CA PRO A 591 -2.57 -6.31 15.39
C PRO A 591 -2.13 -5.82 16.77
N ARG A 592 -2.35 -6.66 17.78
CA ARG A 592 -1.88 -6.45 19.15
C ARG A 592 -0.71 -7.34 19.49
N ARG A 593 0.15 -6.83 20.35
CA ARG A 593 1.26 -7.56 20.93
C ARG A 593 0.77 -8.33 22.15
N ALA A 594 0.69 -9.66 22.04
CA ALA A 594 0.30 -10.52 23.16
C ALA A 594 1.50 -11.26 23.74
N ASN A 595 1.59 -11.36 25.07
CA ASN A 595 2.65 -12.15 25.70
C ASN A 595 2.39 -13.64 25.47
N TRP A 596 3.44 -14.43 25.20
CA TRP A 596 3.29 -15.88 25.06
C TRP A 596 2.65 -16.53 26.30
N GLY A 597 3.02 -16.10 27.50
CA GLY A 597 2.46 -16.61 28.76
C GLY A 597 0.95 -16.40 28.85
N ASN A 598 0.45 -15.26 28.37
CA ASN A 598 -0.98 -14.94 28.34
C ASN A 598 -1.71 -15.86 27.35
N ILE A 599 -1.19 -16.00 26.13
CA ILE A 599 -1.78 -16.88 25.10
C ILE A 599 -1.78 -18.34 25.56
N PHE A 600 -0.67 -18.82 26.13
CA PHE A 600 -0.57 -20.17 26.65
C PHE A 600 -1.58 -20.43 27.78
N SER A 601 -1.66 -19.50 28.75
CA SER A 601 -2.58 -19.61 29.89
C SER A 601 -4.03 -19.56 29.42
N SER A 602 -4.34 -18.68 28.47
CA SER A 602 -5.64 -18.53 27.85
C SER A 602 -6.13 -19.83 27.19
N VAL A 603 -5.29 -20.45 26.35
CA VAL A 603 -5.63 -21.73 25.68
C VAL A 603 -5.77 -22.86 26.71
N LYS A 604 -4.88 -22.91 27.70
CA LYS A 604 -4.91 -23.91 28.77
C LYS A 604 -6.17 -23.80 29.63
N ASN A 605 -6.57 -22.59 29.99
CA ASN A 605 -7.79 -22.36 30.77
C ASN A 605 -9.02 -22.72 29.95
N TYR A 606 -9.07 -22.33 28.68
CA TYR A 606 -10.17 -22.75 27.79
C TYR A 606 -10.25 -24.28 27.65
N GLN A 607 -9.10 -24.95 27.49
CA GLN A 607 -9.02 -26.42 27.49
C GLN A 607 -9.67 -27.04 28.73
N GLN A 608 -9.49 -26.46 29.92
CA GLN A 608 -10.08 -27.00 31.16
C GLN A 608 -11.61 -26.89 31.19
N HIS A 609 -12.16 -25.85 30.56
CA HIS A 609 -13.61 -25.58 30.52
C HIS A 609 -14.30 -26.28 29.36
N HIS A 610 -13.57 -26.62 28.30
CA HIS A 610 -14.12 -27.27 27.13
C HIS A 610 -14.41 -28.77 27.37
N PRO A 611 -15.55 -29.32 26.92
CA PRO A 611 -15.95 -30.69 27.23
C PRO A 611 -14.92 -31.77 26.86
N LEU A 612 -14.27 -31.66 25.70
CA LEU A 612 -13.26 -32.62 25.25
C LEU A 612 -11.88 -32.48 25.91
N ARG A 613 -11.61 -31.38 26.62
CA ARG A 613 -10.31 -31.09 27.25
C ARG A 613 -9.09 -31.25 26.32
N THR A 614 -9.27 -31.01 25.03
CA THR A 614 -8.19 -31.06 24.03
C THR A 614 -7.46 -29.72 23.93
N TRP A 615 -6.26 -29.73 23.33
CA TRP A 615 -5.48 -28.51 23.12
C TRP A 615 -6.00 -27.74 21.89
N PHE A 616 -6.21 -26.43 22.00
CA PHE A 616 -6.91 -25.63 20.99
C PHE A 616 -6.04 -24.56 20.32
N PHE A 617 -4.82 -24.94 19.92
CA PHE A 617 -3.87 -24.04 19.28
C PHE A 617 -3.08 -24.75 18.17
N TYR A 618 -3.36 -24.38 16.93
CA TYR A 618 -2.97 -25.10 15.72
C TYR A 618 -2.40 -24.18 14.65
N GLY A 619 -1.25 -24.55 14.09
CA GLY A 619 -0.62 -23.92 12.95
C GLY A 619 -1.14 -24.50 11.63
N ILE A 620 -1.41 -23.64 10.65
CA ILE A 620 -1.93 -23.99 9.33
C ILE A 620 -1.08 -23.32 8.23
N LYS A 621 -0.65 -24.11 7.24
CA LYS A 621 0.32 -23.67 6.21
C LYS A 621 -0.33 -22.90 5.09
#